data_AF-A0A9X3JH43-F1
#
_entry.id   AF-A0A9X3JH43-F1
#
_cell.length_a   1.000
_cell.length_b   1.000
_cell.length_c   1.000
_cell.angle_alpha   90.00
_cell.angle_beta   90.00
_cell.angle_gamma   90.00
#
_symmetry.space_group_name_H-M   'P 1'
#
loop_
_entity.id
_entity.type
_entity.pdbx_description
1 polymer ?
#
loop_
_entity_poly.entity_id
_entity_poly.type
_entity_poly.pdbx_seq_one_letter_code
_entity_poly.pdbx_strand_id
1 'polypeptide(L)'
;MSRRLIRVRTWTQAGKTTMLNCLCAAVPARERVVTCEEVFELRVPLPDVVAMQTRQANLEGAGEIPLRRLVKEALRMPPSRLVVGEVRQEECLDLSQSA
;
A
#
# COMPACT_ATOMS: atom_id res chain seq x y z
N MET A 1 8.41 -8.57 17.86
CA MET A 1 8.29 -7.23 17.23
C MET A 1 6.91 -7.12 16.60
N SER A 2 6.12 -6.12 16.99
CA SER A 2 4.72 -5.98 16.56
C SER A 2 4.66 -5.25 15.20
N ARG A 3 4.21 -5.94 14.14
CA ARG A 3 3.99 -5.34 12.81
C ARG A 3 2.67 -4.56 12.87
N ARG A 4 2.71 -3.26 12.58
CA ARG A 4 1.50 -2.42 12.51
C ARG A 4 1.10 -2.19 11.06
N LEU A 5 -0.08 -2.67 10.71
CA LEU A 5 -0.71 -2.34 9.44
C LEU A 5 -1.44 -1.00 9.59
N ILE A 6 -1.14 -0.03 8.73
CA ILE A 6 -1.89 1.23 8.65
C ILE A 6 -2.89 1.09 7.51
N ARG A 7 -4.18 1.13 7.84
CA ARG A 7 -5.28 1.04 6.87
C ARG A 7 -6.28 2.14 7.15
N VAL A 8 -6.59 2.96 6.14
CA VAL A 8 -7.57 4.04 6.24
C VAL A 8 -8.77 3.68 5.37
N ARG A 9 -9.94 3.51 6.00
CA ARG A 9 -11.23 3.30 5.31
C ARG A 9 -12.05 4.59 5.44
N THR A 10 -12.36 5.26 4.34
CA THR A 10 -13.37 6.33 4.31
C THR A 10 -14.22 6.23 3.04
N TRP A 11 -15.28 7.02 2.92
CA TRP A 11 -16.09 7.12 1.70
C TRP A 11 -15.38 7.97 0.63
N THR A 12 -15.75 7.79 -0.63
CA THR A 12 -15.11 8.36 -1.83
C THR A 12 -14.85 9.87 -1.69
N GLN A 13 -13.65 10.31 -2.10
CA GLN A 13 -13.22 11.72 -2.20
C GLN A 13 -13.05 12.52 -0.88
N ALA A 14 -12.98 11.86 0.29
CA ALA A 14 -12.83 12.53 1.58
C ALA A 14 -11.37 12.73 2.08
N GLY A 15 -10.39 12.91 1.20
CA GLY A 15 -9.01 13.27 1.61
C GLY A 15 -8.19 12.14 2.26
N LYS A 16 -8.47 10.87 1.94
CA LYS A 16 -7.74 9.69 2.46
C LYS A 16 -6.26 9.73 2.21
N THR A 17 -5.85 10.09 0.99
CA THR A 17 -4.45 10.19 0.58
C THR A 17 -3.73 11.24 1.43
N THR A 18 -4.38 12.38 1.67
CA THR A 18 -3.87 13.43 2.57
C THR A 18 -3.70 12.91 4.00
N MET A 19 -4.71 12.22 4.55
CA MET A 19 -4.65 11.65 5.90
C MET A 19 -3.59 10.54 6.03
N LEU A 20 -3.48 9.66 5.02
CA LEU A 20 -2.43 8.64 4.96
C LEU A 20 -1.05 9.27 4.89
N ASN A 21 -0.86 10.32 4.09
CA ASN A 21 0.40 11.06 4.04
C ASN A 21 0.75 11.69 5.41
N CYS A 22 -0.22 12.29 6.11
CA CYS A 22 -0.02 12.81 7.46
C CYS A 22 0.34 11.71 8.47
N LEU A 23 -0.33 10.56 8.43
CA LEU A 23 -0.02 9.42 9.29
C LEU A 23 1.35 8.81 8.97
N CYS A 24 1.74 8.81 7.69
CA CYS A 24 3.07 8.39 7.26
C CYS A 24 4.16 9.35 7.74
N ALA A 25 3.87 10.65 7.87
CA ALA A 25 4.81 11.62 8.44
C ALA A 25 5.08 11.41 9.94
N ALA A 26 4.17 10.74 10.66
CA ALA A 26 4.37 10.36 12.06
C ALA A 26 5.18 9.06 12.25
N VAL A 27 5.59 8.41 11.15
CA VAL A 27 6.40 7.18 11.20
C VAL A 27 7.85 7.53 11.56
N PRO A 28 8.46 6.83 12.54
CA PRO A 28 9.88 7.03 12.86
C PRO A 28 10.80 6.78 11.65
N ALA A 29 11.79 7.64 11.44
CA ALA A 29 12.73 7.59 10.31
C ALA A 29 13.51 6.26 10.15
N ARG A 30 13.62 5.47 11.22
CA ARG A 30 14.28 4.16 11.23
C ARG A 30 13.42 3.00 10.70
N GLU A 31 12.16 3.27 10.36
CA GLU A 31 11.24 2.24 9.92
C GLU A 31 11.19 2.14 8.40
N ARG A 32 11.24 0.91 7.91
CA ARG A 32 11.04 0.59 6.50
C ARG A 32 9.56 0.61 6.16
N VAL A 33 9.18 1.40 5.16
CA VAL A 33 7.80 1.49 4.68
C VAL A 33 7.70 0.97 3.26
N VAL A 34 6.76 0.06 3.02
CA VAL A 34 6.41 -0.38 1.66
C VAL A 34 5.00 0.10 1.33
N THR A 35 4.83 0.78 0.19
CA THR A 35 3.51 1.20 -0.31
C THR A 35 3.06 0.31 -1.48
N CYS A 36 1.75 0.03 -1.56
CA CYS A 36 1.12 -0.70 -2.66
C CYS A 36 -0.08 0.10 -3.16
N GLU A 37 -0.04 0.58 -4.40
CA GLU A 37 -0.98 1.57 -4.93
C GLU A 37 -1.45 1.23 -6.36
N GLU A 38 -2.67 1.61 -6.73
CA GLU A 38 -3.13 1.56 -8.15
C GLU A 38 -2.43 2.66 -8.97
N VAL A 39 -2.36 3.87 -8.40
CA VAL A 39 -1.69 5.06 -8.94
C VAL A 39 -0.82 5.63 -7.82
N PHE A 40 0.39 6.05 -8.12
CA PHE A 40 1.27 6.67 -7.13
C PHE A 40 0.69 8.02 -6.65
N GLU A 41 0.19 8.04 -5.42
CA GLU A 41 -0.30 9.25 -4.76
C GLU A 41 0.38 9.52 -3.42
N LEU A 42 0.87 8.48 -2.75
CA LEU A 42 1.51 8.58 -1.44
C LEU A 42 2.89 9.22 -1.55
N ARG A 43 3.14 10.17 -0.65
CA ARG A 43 4.43 10.86 -0.48
C ARG A 43 4.90 10.58 0.93
N VAL A 44 5.72 9.54 1.09
CA VAL A 44 6.26 9.11 2.38
C VAL A 44 7.68 9.69 2.56
N PRO A 45 7.89 10.70 3.42
CA PRO A 45 9.18 11.37 3.56
C PRO A 45 10.11 10.61 4.50
N LEU A 46 10.42 9.35 4.18
CA LEU A 46 11.29 8.47 4.98
C LEU A 46 12.48 7.99 4.14
N PRO A 47 13.64 7.71 4.77
CA PRO A 47 14.83 7.27 4.06
C PRO A 47 14.73 5.84 3.50
N ASP A 48 13.97 4.94 4.15
CA ASP A 48 13.76 3.56 3.69
C ASP A 48 12.31 3.33 3.26
N VAL A 49 12.05 3.66 2.00
CA VAL A 49 10.74 3.55 1.35
C VAL A 49 10.83 2.76 0.06
N VAL A 50 9.90 1.82 -0.13
CA VAL A 50 9.67 1.13 -1.41
C VAL A 50 8.24 1.39 -1.84
N ALA A 51 8.06 2.07 -2.98
CA ALA A 51 6.75 2.30 -3.56
C ALA A 51 6.49 1.29 -4.68
N MET A 52 5.34 0.61 -4.63
CA MET A 52 4.95 -0.37 -5.64
C MET A 52 3.59 -0.01 -6.25
N GLN A 53 3.49 -0.16 -7.57
CA GLN A 53 2.29 0.16 -8.33
C GLN A 53 1.74 -1.07 -9.06
N THR A 54 0.42 -1.15 -9.18
CA THR A 54 -0.22 -2.17 -10.02
C THR A 54 0.15 -1.96 -11.48
N ARG A 55 0.14 -3.04 -12.25
CA ARG A 55 0.34 -2.98 -13.70
C ARG A 55 -0.83 -3.66 -14.39
N GLN A 56 -1.49 -2.96 -15.29
CA GLN A 56 -2.49 -3.57 -16.16
C GLN A 56 -1.82 -4.56 -17.12
N ALA A 57 -2.59 -5.53 -17.60
CA ALA A 57 -2.12 -6.40 -18.67
C ALA A 57 -1.72 -5.58 -19.91
N ASN A 58 -0.71 -6.05 -20.65
CA ASN A 58 -0.41 -5.52 -21.98
C ASN A 58 -1.53 -5.88 -22.97
N LEU A 59 -1.40 -5.43 -24.23
CA LEU A 59 -2.40 -5.70 -25.28
C LEU A 59 -2.64 -7.20 -25.54
N GLU A 60 -1.69 -8.06 -25.16
CA GLU A 60 -1.76 -9.53 -25.31
C GLU A 60 -2.39 -10.20 -24.08
N GLY A 61 -2.85 -9.42 -23.09
CA GLY A 61 -3.40 -9.95 -21.84
C GLY A 61 -2.33 -10.43 -20.85
N ALA A 62 -1.05 -10.18 -21.11
CA ALA A 62 0.06 -10.66 -20.30
C ALA A 62 0.61 -9.60 -19.34
N GLY A 63 1.21 -10.06 -18.24
CA GLY A 63 1.99 -9.20 -17.36
C GLY A 63 1.18 -8.37 -16.36
N GLU A 64 -0.09 -8.69 -16.13
CA GLU A 64 -0.87 -8.06 -15.06
C GLU A 64 -0.21 -8.26 -13.67
N ILE A 65 -0.21 -7.19 -12.89
CA ILE A 65 0.22 -7.19 -11.49
C ILE A 65 -0.91 -6.53 -10.68
N PRO A 66 -1.83 -7.34 -10.10
CA PRO A 66 -2.91 -6.82 -9.28
C PRO A 66 -2.40 -6.42 -7.89
N LEU A 67 -3.17 -5.57 -7.19
CA LEU A 67 -2.83 -5.06 -5.86
C LEU A 67 -2.50 -6.17 -4.86
N ARG A 68 -3.26 -7.27 -4.91
CA ARG A 68 -3.01 -8.49 -4.11
C ARG A 68 -1.59 -9.04 -4.27
N ARG A 69 -1.08 -9.04 -5.51
CA ARG A 69 0.26 -9.55 -5.80
C ARG A 69 1.31 -8.63 -5.18
N LEU A 70 1.13 -7.31 -5.30
CA LEU A 70 2.01 -6.32 -4.66
C LEU A 70 2.08 -6.53 -3.15
N VAL A 71 0.93 -6.69 -2.49
CA VAL A 71 0.90 -6.92 -1.04
C VAL A 71 1.68 -8.18 -0.65
N LYS A 72 1.57 -9.26 -1.43
CA LYS A 72 2.34 -10.48 -1.17
C LYS A 72 3.84 -10.27 -1.35
N GLU A 73 4.27 -9.55 -2.38
CA GLU A 73 5.69 -9.21 -2.56
C GLU A 73 6.18 -8.25 -1.47
N ALA A 74 5.35 -7.30 -1.03
CA ALA A 74 5.68 -6.39 0.06
C ALA A 74 6.03 -7.13 1.34
N LEU A 75 5.24 -8.16 1.68
CA LEU A 75 5.44 -8.96 2.90
C LEU A 75 6.75 -9.77 2.88
N ARG A 76 7.36 -9.98 1.70
CA ARG A 76 8.69 -10.59 1.53
C ARG A 76 9.84 -9.59 1.70
N MET A 77 9.56 -8.28 1.78
CA MET A 77 10.55 -7.20 1.91
C MET A 77 10.73 -6.71 3.36
N PRO A 78 10.66 -7.63 4.34
CA PRO A 78 10.38 -7.39 5.77
C PRO A 78 10.01 -5.94 6.17
N PRO A 79 8.84 -5.42 5.77
CA PRO A 79 8.45 -4.04 6.08
C PRO A 79 8.16 -3.86 7.57
N SER A 80 8.61 -2.75 8.15
CA SER A 80 8.12 -2.28 9.46
C SER A 80 6.68 -1.81 9.35
N ARG A 81 6.32 -1.17 8.21
CA ARG A 81 4.95 -0.79 7.88
C ARG A 81 4.63 -1.10 6.42
N LEU A 82 3.45 -1.66 6.22
CA LEU A 82 2.84 -1.81 4.90
C LEU A 82 1.70 -0.80 4.80
N VAL A 83 1.75 0.05 3.78
CA VAL A 83 0.68 0.98 3.44
C VAL A 83 0.07 0.50 2.13
N VAL A 84 -1.24 0.24 2.15
CA VAL A 84 -1.99 -0.04 0.93
C VAL A 84 -2.81 1.21 0.65
N GLY A 85 -2.75 1.72 -0.58
CA GLY A 85 -3.51 2.89 -1.04
C GLY A 85 -5.02 2.65 -1.01
N GLU A 86 -5.79 3.37 -1.84
CA GLU A 86 -7.23 3.09 -1.92
C GLU A 86 -7.46 1.62 -2.33
N VAL A 87 -8.14 0.89 -1.44
CA VAL A 87 -8.62 -0.47 -1.68
C VAL A 87 -10.09 -0.33 -2.04
N ARG A 88 -10.50 -0.73 -3.24
CA ARG A 88 -11.92 -0.77 -3.59
C ARG A 88 -12.58 -1.92 -2.81
N GLN A 89 -13.91 -1.95 -2.76
CA GLN A 89 -14.63 -2.89 -1.88
C GLN A 89 -14.29 -4.35 -2.16
N GLU A 90 -14.02 -4.70 -3.42
CA GLU A 90 -13.67 -6.06 -3.85
C GLU A 90 -12.34 -6.57 -3.31
N GLU A 91 -11.27 -5.76 -3.28
CA GLU A 91 -9.95 -6.21 -2.78
C GLU A 91 -9.87 -6.20 -1.25
N CYS A 92 -10.81 -5.53 -0.58
CA CYS A 92 -10.79 -5.36 0.87
C CYS A 92 -11.13 -6.66 1.63
N LEU A 93 -11.94 -7.54 1.03
CA LEU A 93 -12.29 -8.85 1.59
C LEU A 93 -11.08 -9.79 1.56
N ASP A 94 -10.36 -9.82 0.44
CA ASP A 94 -9.19 -10.69 0.24
C ASP A 94 -7.99 -10.32 1.12
N LEU A 95 -7.80 -9.03 1.41
CA LEU A 95 -6.73 -8.54 2.28
C LEU A 95 -6.98 -8.84 3.77
N SER A 96 -8.21 -9.20 4.17
CA SER A 96 -8.53 -9.56 5.56
C SER A 96 -8.25 -11.02 5.91
N GLN A 97 -8.22 -11.91 4.91
CA GLN A 97 -7.94 -13.34 5.09
C GLN A 97 -6.45 -13.70 4.88
N SER A 98 -5.62 -12.74 4.47
CA SER A 98 -4.22 -12.96 4.09
C SER A 98 -3.20 -12.40 5.10
N ALA A 99 -3.64 -12.00 6.30
CA ALA A 99 -2.81 -11.39 7.35
C ALA A 99 -2.74 -12.25 8.61
#